data_AF-A0A0F9FTB8-F1
#
_entry.id   AF-A0A0F9FTB8-F1
#
_cell.length_a   1.000
_cell.length_b   1.000
_cell.length_c   1.000
_cell.angle_alpha   90.00
_cell.angle_beta   90.00
_cell.angle_gamma   90.00
#
_symmetry.space_group_name_H-M   'P 1'
#
loop_
_entity.id
_entity.type
_entity.pdbx_description
1 polymer ?
#
loop_
_entity_poly.entity_id
_entity_poly.type
_entity_poly.pdbx_seq_one_letter_code
_entity_poly.pdbx_strand_id
1 'polypeptide(L)' 'ITIRWNGDVVPCCYDIMSEYVIGNIRENSLEEIWNNERYNNIRKGIEIGHPVEICGGCYEC' A
#
# COMPACT_ATOMS: atom_id res chain seq x y z
N ILE A 1 -4.33 3.58 -3.45
CA ILE A 1 -3.55 2.53 -4.14
C ILE A 1 -2.96 3.08 -5.43
N THR A 2 -1.76 2.64 -5.80
CA THR A 2 -1.13 2.96 -7.09
C THR A 2 -0.68 1.66 -7.74
N ILE A 3 -0.83 1.55 -9.06
CA ILE A 3 -0.41 0.38 -9.84
C ILE A 3 0.86 0.76 -10.60
N ARG A 4 1.92 -0.02 -10.42
CA ARG A 4 3.21 0.14 -11.09
C ARG A 4 3.20 -0.53 -12.46
N TRP A 5 4.15 -0.16 -13.32
CA TRP A 5 4.21 -0.64 -14.71
C TRP A 5 4.39 -2.17 -14.82
N ASN A 6 4.99 -2.80 -13.82
CA ASN A 6 5.20 -4.24 -13.75
C ASN A 6 3.96 -5.00 -13.21
N GLY A 7 2.91 -4.29 -12.79
CA GLY A 7 1.69 -4.86 -12.23
C GLY A 7 1.63 -4.83 -10.70
N ASP A 8 2.71 -4.43 -10.02
CA ASP A 8 2.71 -4.34 -8.56
C ASP A 8 1.77 -3.24 -8.08
N VAL A 9 1.01 -3.53 -7.04
CA VAL A 9 0.12 -2.59 -6.38
C VAL A 9 0.77 -2.15 -5.09
N VAL A 10 0.85 -0.84 -4.88
CA VAL A 10 1.41 -0.22 -3.68
C VAL A 10 0.35 0.67 -3.01
N PRO A 11 0.43 0.88 -1.69
CA PRO A 11 -0.59 1.63 -0.93
C PRO A 11 -0.54 3.13 -1.24
N CYS A 12 0.65 3.68 -1.52
CA CYS A 12 0.92 5.11 -1.68
C CYS A 12 1.70 5.40 -2.97
N CYS A 13 1.45 6.55 -3.61
CA CYS A 13 2.19 6.96 -4.80
C CYS A 13 3.66 7.30 -4.49
N TYR A 14 3.94 7.80 -3.28
CA TYR A 14 5.28 8.12 -2.77
C TYR A 14 6.17 6.90 -2.51
N ASP A 15 5.63 5.69 -2.58
CA ASP A 15 6.40 4.44 -2.49
C ASP A 15 7.16 4.15 -3.80
N ILE A 16 8.08 5.05 -4.19
CA ILE A 16 8.79 5.02 -5.48
C ILE A 16 9.56 3.71 -5.67
N MET A 17 10.13 3.18 -4.58
CA MET A 17 10.89 1.93 -4.59
C MET A 17 10.02 0.68 -4.49
N SER A 18 8.70 0.83 -4.32
CA SER A 18 7.76 -0.26 -4.12
C SER A 18 8.16 -1.16 -2.95
N GLU A 19 8.51 -0.58 -1.81
CA GLU A 19 8.89 -1.33 -0.60
C GLU A 19 7.65 -1.98 0.05
N TYR A 20 6.47 -1.40 -0.16
CA TYR A 20 5.21 -1.83 0.46
C TYR A 20 4.24 -2.43 -0.57
N VAL A 21 4.68 -3.36 -1.41
CA VAL A 21 3.83 -4.05 -2.41
C VAL A 21 2.67 -4.81 -1.75
N ILE A 22 1.45 -4.35 -1.89
CA ILE A 22 0.27 -5.03 -1.34
C ILE A 22 -0.28 -6.16 -2.22
N GLY A 23 0.21 -6.32 -3.44
CA GLY A 23 -0.16 -7.42 -4.34
C GLY A 23 0.23 -7.16 -5.79
N ASN A 24 -0.14 -8.04 -6.72
CA ASN A 24 0.08 -7.84 -8.15
C ASN A 24 -1.21 -8.06 -8.94
N ILE A 25 -1.57 -7.11 -9.82
CA ILE A 25 -2.80 -7.14 -10.61
C ILE A 25 -2.87 -8.27 -11.65
N ARG A 26 -1.73 -8.93 -11.93
CA ARG A 26 -1.66 -10.09 -12.83
C ARG A 26 -2.00 -11.39 -12.12
N GLU A 27 -1.98 -11.40 -10.79
CA GLU A 27 -2.22 -12.59 -9.96
C GLU A 27 -3.57 -12.52 -9.23
N ASN A 28 -3.93 -11.33 -8.74
CA ASN A 28 -5.14 -11.11 -7.95
C ASN A 28 -5.98 -9.97 -8.51
N SER A 29 -7.28 -10.02 -8.26
CA SER A 29 -8.17 -8.90 -8.54
C SER A 29 -7.86 -7.72 -7.61
N LEU A 30 -8.20 -6.50 -8.03
CA LEU A 30 -8.04 -5.31 -7.19
C LEU A 30 -8.83 -5.41 -5.88
N GLU A 31 -9.98 -6.08 -5.89
CA GLU A 31 -10.80 -6.29 -4.69
C GLU A 31 -10.13 -7.23 -3.69
N GLU A 32 -9.52 -8.32 -4.17
CA GLU A 32 -8.73 -9.22 -3.33
C GLU A 32 -7.53 -8.50 -2.73
N ILE A 33 -6.80 -7.70 -3.53
CA ILE A 33 -5.66 -6.92 -3.06
C ILE A 33 -6.10 -5.86 -2.05
N TRP A 34 -7.25 -5.21 -2.27
CA TRP A 34 -7.79 -4.19 -1.37
C TRP A 34 -8.19 -4.78 -0.01
N ASN A 35 -8.76 -5.97 0.00
CA ASN A 35 -9.27 -6.62 1.21
C ASN A 35 -8.26 -7.56 1.88
N ASN A 36 -7.05 -7.71 1.33
CA ASN A 36 -6.06 -8.57 1.95
C ASN A 36 -5.56 -8.04 3.29
N GLU A 37 -4.96 -8.94 4.06
CA GLU A 37 -4.48 -8.65 5.40
C GLU A 37 -3.38 -7.56 5.40
N ARG A 38 -2.48 -7.61 4.40
CA ARG A 38 -1.36 -6.66 4.31
C ARG A 38 -1.85 -5.22 4.20
N TYR A 39 -2.79 -4.94 3.29
CA TYR A 39 -3.31 -3.59 3.10
C TYR A 39 -4.23 -3.17 4.24
N ASN A 40 -5.02 -4.09 4.81
CA ASN A 40 -5.80 -3.83 6.02
C ASN A 40 -4.92 -3.41 7.20
N ASN A 41 -3.79 -4.07 7.42
CA ASN A 41 -2.87 -3.73 8.51
C ASN A 41 -2.24 -2.35 8.33
N ILE A 42 -1.86 -2.00 7.09
CA ILE A 42 -1.36 -0.65 6.77
C ILE A 42 -2.43 0.42 7.05
N ARG A 43 -3.67 0.19 6.60
CA ARG A 43 -4.80 1.12 6.84
C ARG A 43 -5.09 1.31 8.32
N LYS A 44 -5.13 0.21 9.09
CA LYS A 44 -5.29 0.27 10.55
C LYS A 44 -4.15 1.03 11.24
N GLY A 45 -2.90 0.80 10.81
CA GLY A 45 -1.73 1.52 11.33
C GLY A 45 -1.87 3.02 11.15
N ILE A 46 -2.31 3.47 9.97
CA ILE A 46 -2.59 4.88 9.71
C ILE A 46 -3.70 5.41 10.63
N GLU A 47 -4.81 4.67 10.76
CA GLU A 47 -5.96 5.07 11.60
C GLU A 47 -5.58 5.26 13.08
N ILE A 48 -4.71 4.41 13.63
CA ILE A 48 -4.27 4.47 15.04
C ILE A 48 -3.05 5.37 15.26
N GLY A 49 -2.61 6.11 14.24
CA GLY A 49 -1.42 6.98 14.33
C GLY A 49 -0.09 6.24 14.43
N HIS A 50 -0.05 4.96 14.04
CA HIS A 50 1.16 4.14 13.92
C HIS A 50 1.35 3.70 12.47
N PRO A 51 1.58 4.64 11.53
CA PRO A 51 1.73 4.30 10.13
C PRO A 51 3.09 3.61 9.90
N VAL A 52 3.23 3.00 8.72
CA VAL A 52 4.50 2.41 8.26
C VAL A 52 5.58 3.49 8.10
N GLU A 53 6.85 3.09 8.13
CA GLU A 53 8.01 4.01 8.15
C GLU A 53 7.98 5.05 7.02
N ILE A 54 7.54 4.66 5.82
CA ILE A 54 7.45 5.56 4.66
C ILE A 54 6.48 6.75 4.88
N CYS A 55 5.53 6.65 5.80
CA CYS A 55 4.63 7.75 6.13
C CYS A 55 5.26 8.79 7.06
N GLY A 56 6.38 8.48 7.74
CA GLY A 56 6.98 9.35 8.77
C GLY A 56 7.48 10.71 8.26
N GLY A 57 7.72 10.85 6.95
CA GLY A 57 8.08 12.10 6.29
C GLY A 57 6.93 12.77 5.52
N CYS A 58 5.73 12.20 5.54
CA CYS A 58 4.59 12.71 4.80
C CYS A 58 3.81 13.69 5.69
N TYR A 59 3.86 14.98 5.37
CA TYR A 59 3.09 16.03 6.06
C TYR A 59 1.60 16.06 5.67
N GLU A 60 1.21 15.17 4.75
CA GLU A 60 -0.16 14.94 4.33
C GLU A 60 -0.50 13.46 4.55
N CYS A 61 -1.08 13.14 5.72
CA CYS A 61 -1.73 11.88 6.03
C CYS A 61 -2.94 12.17 6.93
#